data_AF-A0A5R8Y9N2-F1
#
_entry.id   AF-A0A5R8Y9N2-F1
#
_cell.length_a   1.000
_cell.length_b   1.000
_cell.length_c   1.000
_cell.angle_alpha   90.00
_cell.angle_beta   90.00
_cell.angle_gamma   90.00
#
_symmetry.space_group_name_H-M   'P 1'
#
loop_
_entity.id
_entity.type
_entity.pdbx_description
1 polymer ?
#
loop_
_entity_poly.entity_id
_entity_poly.type
_entity_poly.pdbx_seq_one_letter_code
_entity_poly.pdbx_strand_id
1 'polypeptide(L)'
;MLNTVTSAHDLAALIEWYGAMGADCALDDLPQDRFEESQRQARERASARTAKAAAFDNRANASPSQPVGSTLTSKSSSNQSRPSLNAPQHGQQEGQAPAFLNPGSASVVEDARQMAAQAQTLADLRQALATFEGCSLKLSAKSLVFGDGNPDGEVMFIGEAPGRDEDLQGIPFVGRAGQLLDKMMTAIKLDRSNSYITNILPWRPPGNRKPSIDEQAMLQPFIHRHIELVNPKLLVFLGGTAAQQLLDSKEGIMRLRGRWRTYAVSGREIPAMSTLHPAFLLRTPAQKRAAWQDLLEVAAKLDSLR
;
A
#
# COMPACT_ATOMS: atom_id res chain seq x y z
N MET A 1 -33.84 -4.60 7.81
CA MET A 1 -34.29 -5.51 6.73
C MET A 1 -33.44 -6.76 6.83
N LEU A 2 -34.05 -7.91 7.10
CA LEU A 2 -33.35 -9.20 7.16
C LEU A 2 -32.90 -9.58 5.75
N ASN A 3 -31.57 -9.70 5.53
CA ASN A 3 -31.00 -10.29 4.32
C ASN A 3 -31.44 -11.75 4.25
N THR A 4 -32.47 -12.04 3.49
CA THR A 4 -32.92 -13.41 3.24
C THR A 4 -32.10 -13.98 2.09
N VAL A 5 -31.02 -14.69 2.46
CA VAL A 5 -30.28 -15.56 1.53
C VAL A 5 -31.25 -16.66 1.10
N THR A 6 -31.68 -16.66 -0.16
CA THR A 6 -32.75 -17.55 -0.66
C THR A 6 -32.25 -18.58 -1.67
N SER A 7 -31.01 -18.47 -2.15
CA SER A 7 -30.41 -19.45 -3.06
C SER A 7 -29.05 -19.95 -2.58
N ALA A 8 -28.69 -21.16 -3.04
CA ALA A 8 -27.36 -21.73 -2.80
C ALA A 8 -26.23 -20.87 -3.41
N HIS A 9 -26.53 -20.16 -4.49
CA HIS A 9 -25.60 -19.23 -5.12
C HIS A 9 -25.32 -18.01 -4.25
N ASP A 10 -26.36 -17.42 -3.65
CA ASP A 10 -26.22 -16.28 -2.74
C ASP A 10 -25.43 -16.68 -1.49
N LEU A 11 -25.65 -17.89 -0.97
CA LEU A 11 -24.89 -18.42 0.15
C LEU A 11 -23.41 -18.60 -0.19
N ALA A 12 -23.11 -19.14 -1.38
CA ALA A 12 -21.75 -19.30 -1.85
C ALA A 12 -21.03 -17.94 -2.01
N ALA A 13 -21.68 -16.96 -2.61
CA ALA A 13 -21.15 -15.60 -2.77
C ALA A 13 -20.89 -14.93 -1.41
N LEU A 14 -21.78 -15.16 -0.43
CA LEU A 14 -21.62 -14.65 0.93
C LEU A 14 -20.41 -15.29 1.64
N ILE A 15 -20.23 -16.60 1.50
CA ILE A 15 -19.08 -17.33 2.06
C ILE A 15 -17.77 -16.86 1.42
N GLU A 16 -17.73 -16.69 0.10
CA GLU A 16 -16.56 -16.15 -0.61
C GLU A 16 -16.23 -14.73 -0.15
N TRP A 17 -17.24 -13.88 0.04
CA TRP A 17 -17.08 -12.54 0.56
C TRP A 17 -16.45 -12.54 1.96
N TYR A 18 -16.95 -13.36 2.88
CA TYR A 18 -16.40 -13.48 4.23
C TYR A 18 -14.99 -14.06 4.24
N GLY A 19 -14.70 -15.05 3.38
CA GLY A 19 -13.34 -15.56 3.18
C GLY A 19 -12.38 -14.48 2.68
N ALA A 20 -12.80 -13.64 1.73
CA ALA A 20 -12.01 -12.50 1.24
C ALA A 20 -11.81 -11.40 2.30
N MET A 21 -12.68 -11.32 3.31
CA MET A 21 -12.54 -10.47 4.49
C MET A 21 -11.62 -11.07 5.57
N GLY A 22 -11.20 -12.34 5.43
CA GLY A 22 -10.32 -13.02 6.36
C GLY A 22 -11.05 -13.75 7.50
N ALA A 23 -12.36 -13.99 7.36
CA ALA A 23 -13.06 -14.91 8.25
C ALA A 23 -12.61 -16.34 7.93
N ASP A 24 -12.10 -17.04 8.94
CA ASP A 24 -11.56 -18.40 8.85
C ASP A 24 -12.39 -19.41 9.65
N CYS A 25 -13.36 -18.95 10.42
CA CYS A 25 -14.33 -19.78 11.14
C CYS A 25 -15.72 -19.15 11.13
N ALA A 26 -16.76 -19.98 11.13
CA ALA A 26 -18.12 -19.57 11.44
C ALA A 26 -18.32 -19.64 12.96
N LEU A 27 -18.93 -18.61 13.53
CA LEU A 27 -19.38 -18.64 14.93
C LEU A 27 -20.81 -19.16 14.93
N ASP A 28 -21.05 -20.18 15.74
CA ASP A 28 -22.38 -20.75 15.99
C ASP A 28 -22.86 -20.27 17.36
N ASP A 29 -24.17 -20.21 17.57
CA ASP A 29 -24.79 -19.77 18.82
C ASP A 29 -24.68 -20.85 19.91
N LEU A 30 -24.34 -22.09 19.52
CA LEU A 30 -24.11 -23.19 20.44
C LEU A 30 -22.63 -23.22 20.90
N PRO A 31 -22.37 -23.32 22.21
CA PRO A 31 -21.00 -23.46 22.71
C PRO A 31 -20.38 -24.75 22.18
N GLN A 32 -19.26 -24.62 21.46
CA GLN A 32 -18.51 -25.76 20.94
C GLN A 32 -17.30 -26.07 21.81
N ASP A 33 -17.21 -27.32 22.26
CA ASP A 33 -16.04 -27.83 22.99
C ASP A 33 -14.92 -28.20 22.01
N ARG A 34 -13.96 -27.29 21.85
CA ARG A 34 -12.79 -27.50 20.97
C ARG A 34 -11.82 -28.56 21.48
N PHE A 35 -11.85 -28.94 22.76
CA PHE A 35 -11.03 -30.02 23.28
C PHE A 35 -11.58 -31.38 22.86
N GLU A 36 -12.90 -31.56 22.92
CA GLU A 36 -13.54 -32.77 22.38
C GLU A 36 -13.39 -32.88 20.87
N GLU A 37 -13.53 -31.77 20.15
CA GLU A 37 -13.33 -31.75 18.70
C GLU A 37 -11.91 -32.17 18.31
N SER A 38 -10.89 -31.61 18.98
CA SER A 38 -9.49 -31.97 18.76
C SER A 38 -9.22 -33.45 19.08
N GLN A 39 -9.81 -33.97 20.17
CA GLN A 39 -9.72 -35.40 20.49
C GLN A 39 -10.41 -36.27 19.43
N ARG A 40 -11.56 -35.85 18.90
CA ARG A 40 -12.28 -36.56 17.84
C ARG A 40 -11.45 -36.61 16.55
N GLN A 41 -10.91 -35.48 16.11
CA GLN A 41 -10.02 -35.41 14.95
C GLN A 41 -8.75 -36.24 15.16
N ALA A 42 -8.20 -36.29 16.37
CA ALA A 42 -7.05 -37.15 16.70
C ALA A 42 -7.41 -38.65 16.60
N ARG A 43 -8.60 -39.06 17.09
CA ARG A 43 -9.10 -40.44 16.97
C ARG A 43 -9.39 -40.83 15.52
N GLU A 44 -9.94 -39.91 14.72
CA GLU A 44 -10.17 -40.10 13.29
C GLU A 44 -8.86 -40.22 12.51
N ARG A 45 -7.87 -39.36 12.79
CA ARG A 45 -6.53 -39.49 12.19
C ARG A 45 -5.84 -40.79 12.60
N ALA A 46 -5.98 -41.21 13.86
CA ALA A 46 -5.41 -42.46 14.34
C ALA A 46 -6.06 -43.68 13.66
N SER A 47 -7.39 -43.71 13.58
CA SER A 47 -8.14 -44.78 12.89
C SER A 47 -7.86 -44.81 11.39
N ALA A 48 -7.76 -43.66 10.72
CA ALA A 48 -7.35 -43.57 9.32
C ALA A 48 -5.92 -44.08 9.11
N ARG A 49 -5.00 -43.82 10.06
CA ARG A 49 -3.63 -44.34 10.03
C ARG A 49 -3.59 -45.86 10.20
N THR A 50 -4.43 -46.41 11.08
CA THR A 50 -4.58 -47.86 11.29
C THR A 50 -5.21 -48.54 10.07
N ALA A 51 -6.24 -47.95 9.47
CA ALA A 51 -6.86 -48.47 8.24
C ALA A 51 -5.88 -48.46 7.06
N LYS A 52 -5.05 -47.41 6.95
CA LYS A 52 -4.00 -47.31 5.93
C LYS A 52 -2.86 -48.31 6.17
N ALA A 53 -2.53 -48.63 7.42
CA ALA A 53 -1.59 -49.68 7.78
C ALA A 53 -2.13 -51.09 7.43
N ALA A 54 -3.39 -51.38 7.75
CA ALA A 54 -4.04 -52.65 7.39
C ALA A 54 -4.15 -52.84 5.86
N ALA A 55 -4.37 -51.75 5.11
CA ALA A 55 -4.34 -51.77 3.65
C ALA A 55 -2.92 -52.01 3.07
N PHE A 56 -1.87 -51.66 3.82
CA PHE A 56 -0.48 -51.90 3.44
C PHE A 56 -0.07 -53.36 3.69
N ASP A 57 -0.51 -53.96 4.80
CA ASP A 57 -0.31 -55.37 5.11
C ASP A 57 -0.99 -56.29 4.07
N ASN A 58 -2.15 -55.90 3.54
CA ASN A 58 -2.83 -56.64 2.48
C ASN A 58 -2.09 -56.58 1.11
N ARG A 59 -1.16 -55.64 0.92
CA ARG A 59 -0.26 -55.59 -0.26
C ARG A 59 1.04 -56.36 -0.06
N ALA A 60 1.40 -56.69 1.17
CA ALA A 60 2.62 -57.44 1.48
C ALA A 60 2.52 -58.95 1.18
N ASN A 61 1.32 -59.45 0.84
CA ASN A 61 1.10 -60.85 0.45
C ASN A 61 1.29 -61.12 -1.06
N ALA A 62 1.84 -60.16 -1.81
CA ALA A 62 2.33 -60.39 -3.17
C ALA A 62 3.85 -60.63 -3.13
N SER A 63 4.28 -61.84 -3.47
CA SER A 63 5.70 -62.24 -3.54
C SER A 63 6.49 -61.52 -4.65
N PRO A 64 7.83 -61.42 -4.53
CA PRO A 64 8.58 -60.23 -4.94
C PRO A 64 9.47 -60.44 -6.17
N SER A 65 9.76 -59.34 -6.89
CA SER A 65 10.89 -59.24 -7.82
C SER A 65 11.96 -58.29 -7.26
N GLN A 66 13.22 -58.74 -7.37
CA GLN A 66 14.45 -58.38 -6.65
C GLN A 66 15.00 -56.93 -6.81
N PRO A 67 16.00 -56.53 -5.98
CA PRO A 67 16.27 -55.13 -5.60
C PRO A 67 17.56 -54.55 -6.21
N VAL A 68 17.75 -53.23 -6.10
CA VAL A 68 19.06 -52.59 -6.28
C VAL A 68 19.33 -51.56 -5.18
N GLY A 69 20.32 -51.89 -4.32
CA GLY A 69 21.33 -51.01 -3.74
C GLY A 69 20.92 -49.78 -2.92
N SER A 70 20.89 -49.93 -1.59
CA SER A 70 21.03 -48.81 -0.64
C SER A 70 22.48 -48.68 -0.17
N THR A 71 22.94 -47.47 0.09
CA THR A 71 23.94 -47.25 1.14
C THR A 71 23.60 -45.98 1.93
N LEU A 72 23.28 -46.20 3.20
CA LEU A 72 23.11 -45.23 4.28
C LEU A 72 24.47 -44.67 4.73
N THR A 73 24.48 -43.44 5.29
CA THR A 73 25.24 -43.01 6.49
C THR A 73 24.81 -41.58 6.85
N SER A 74 24.09 -41.39 7.97
CA SER A 74 24.55 -41.01 9.32
C SER A 74 24.93 -39.53 9.52
N LYS A 75 24.26 -38.92 10.52
CA LYS A 75 24.54 -37.60 11.12
C LYS A 75 26.01 -37.48 11.58
N SER A 76 26.60 -36.30 11.39
CA SER A 76 27.72 -35.84 12.24
C SER A 76 27.71 -34.32 12.40
N SER A 77 27.78 -33.90 13.65
CA SER A 77 28.18 -32.56 14.09
C SER A 77 29.66 -32.34 13.80
N SER A 78 30.04 -31.20 13.21
CA SER A 78 31.36 -30.62 13.42
C SER A 78 31.38 -29.12 13.12
N ASN A 79 31.84 -28.40 14.14
CA ASN A 79 32.29 -27.02 14.12
C ASN A 79 33.62 -26.97 13.35
N GLN A 80 33.77 -26.10 12.34
CA GLN A 80 35.09 -25.70 11.81
C GLN A 80 35.01 -24.36 11.03
N SER A 81 35.51 -23.32 11.70
CA SER A 81 36.31 -22.19 11.23
C SER A 81 36.30 -21.81 9.74
N ARG A 82 35.85 -20.59 9.44
CA ARG A 82 36.10 -19.88 8.17
C ARG A 82 37.58 -19.49 8.04
N PRO A 83 38.25 -19.79 6.91
CA PRO A 83 39.46 -19.08 6.53
C PRO A 83 39.11 -17.76 5.83
N SER A 84 39.70 -16.66 6.31
CA SER A 84 39.71 -15.37 5.65
C SER A 84 40.63 -15.43 4.42
N LEU A 85 40.07 -15.19 3.23
CA LEU A 85 40.86 -14.96 2.02
C LEU A 85 40.99 -13.46 1.79
N ASN A 86 42.24 -12.99 1.86
CA ASN A 86 42.69 -11.67 1.43
C ASN A 86 42.23 -11.39 -0.01
N ALA A 87 41.48 -10.32 -0.19
CA ALA A 87 41.19 -9.76 -1.51
C ALA A 87 42.37 -8.87 -1.97
N PRO A 88 42.85 -9.00 -3.22
CA PRO A 88 43.90 -8.14 -3.77
C PRO A 88 43.38 -6.71 -4.00
N GLN A 89 44.17 -5.72 -3.58
CA GLN A 89 43.93 -4.31 -3.85
C GLN A 89 44.13 -4.03 -5.35
N HIS A 90 43.04 -3.73 -6.06
CA HIS A 90 43.10 -3.05 -7.35
C HIS A 90 42.93 -1.55 -7.12
N GLY A 91 43.94 -0.79 -7.50
CA GLY A 91 43.95 0.66 -7.45
C GLY A 91 42.83 1.24 -8.29
N GLN A 92 41.99 2.05 -7.66
CA GLN A 92 40.95 2.82 -8.33
C GLN A 92 41.60 4.08 -8.92
N GLN A 93 41.79 4.08 -10.24
CA GLN A 93 41.81 5.31 -11.00
C GLN A 93 40.40 5.90 -10.95
N GLU A 94 40.26 7.04 -10.29
CA GLU A 94 39.03 7.83 -10.24
C GLU A 94 38.71 8.38 -11.63
N GLY A 95 37.85 7.66 -12.36
CA GLY A 95 37.12 8.25 -13.47
C GLY A 95 36.09 9.23 -12.91
N GLN A 96 36.25 10.52 -13.23
CA GLN A 96 35.34 11.59 -12.83
C GLN A 96 33.92 11.30 -13.35
N ALA A 97 33.03 10.90 -12.44
CA ALA A 97 31.60 11.05 -12.63
C ALA A 97 31.29 12.57 -12.66
N PRO A 98 30.36 13.04 -13.52
CA PRO A 98 30.01 14.45 -13.56
C PRO A 98 29.52 14.86 -12.17
N ALA A 99 30.25 15.80 -11.56
CA ALA A 99 29.89 16.40 -10.29
C ALA A 99 28.61 17.22 -10.50
N PHE A 100 27.47 16.68 -10.10
CA PHE A 100 26.31 17.52 -9.85
C PHE A 100 26.65 18.36 -8.61
N LEU A 101 26.60 19.67 -8.81
CA LEU A 101 26.50 20.63 -7.73
C LEU A 101 25.43 20.10 -6.78
N ASN A 102 25.77 19.93 -5.51
CA ASN A 102 24.81 19.82 -4.45
C ASN A 102 24.63 21.26 -3.94
N PRO A 103 23.91 22.16 -4.63
CA PRO A 103 23.56 23.42 -4.01
C PRO A 103 22.78 23.03 -2.75
N GLY A 104 23.20 23.56 -1.60
CA GLY A 104 22.64 23.14 -0.31
C GLY A 104 21.11 23.06 -0.39
N SER A 105 20.53 22.02 0.20
CA SER A 105 19.10 21.67 0.08
C SER A 105 18.14 22.87 0.18
N ALA A 106 18.53 23.91 0.93
CA ALA A 106 17.83 25.19 1.02
C ALA A 106 17.63 25.91 -0.33
N SER A 107 18.64 25.98 -1.21
CA SER A 107 18.53 26.66 -2.52
C SER A 107 17.51 25.96 -3.42
N VAL A 108 17.56 24.62 -3.46
CA VAL A 108 16.66 23.81 -4.30
C VAL A 108 15.21 23.91 -3.83
N VAL A 109 14.99 23.95 -2.50
CA VAL A 109 13.66 24.15 -1.92
C VAL A 109 13.12 25.55 -2.24
N GLU A 110 13.97 26.58 -2.24
CA GLU A 110 13.55 27.93 -2.61
C GLU A 110 13.23 28.04 -4.11
N ASP A 111 14.03 27.42 -4.98
CA ASP A 111 13.73 27.33 -6.42
C ASP A 111 12.38 26.62 -6.66
N ALA A 112 12.14 25.51 -5.96
CA ALA A 112 10.87 24.79 -6.01
C ALA A 112 9.69 25.69 -5.56
N ARG A 113 9.88 26.47 -4.49
CA ARG A 113 8.87 27.42 -4.01
C ARG A 113 8.58 28.51 -5.03
N GLN A 114 9.61 29.08 -5.65
CA GLN A 114 9.45 30.12 -6.65
C GLN A 114 8.73 29.59 -7.89
N MET A 115 9.14 28.42 -8.40
CA MET A 115 8.49 27.78 -9.55
C MET A 115 7.03 27.42 -9.27
N ALA A 116 6.74 26.87 -8.09
CA ALA A 116 5.37 26.57 -7.68
C ALA A 116 4.51 27.84 -7.58
N ALA A 117 5.02 28.91 -6.95
CA ALA A 117 4.29 30.16 -6.78
C ALA A 117 3.94 30.85 -8.12
N GLN A 118 4.76 30.67 -9.16
CA GLN A 118 4.52 31.24 -10.49
C GLN A 118 3.39 30.52 -11.25
N ALA A 119 3.13 29.24 -10.97
CA ALA A 119 2.11 28.47 -11.66
C ALA A 119 0.70 29.00 -11.34
N GLN A 120 -0.04 29.47 -12.36
CA GLN A 120 -1.40 29.99 -12.18
C GLN A 120 -2.48 28.95 -12.49
N THR A 121 -2.13 27.91 -13.24
CA THR A 121 -3.02 26.81 -13.61
C THR A 121 -2.39 25.46 -13.30
N LEU A 122 -3.21 24.40 -13.28
CA LEU A 122 -2.70 23.03 -13.15
C LEU A 122 -1.77 22.64 -14.31
N ALA A 123 -2.00 23.18 -15.51
CA ALA A 123 -1.12 22.99 -16.65
C ALA A 123 0.26 23.63 -16.40
N ASP A 124 0.30 24.85 -15.87
CA ASP A 124 1.54 25.54 -15.51
C ASP A 124 2.28 24.76 -14.41
N LEU A 125 1.55 24.27 -13.40
CA LEU A 125 2.15 23.51 -12.31
C LEU A 125 2.75 22.19 -12.81
N ARG A 126 2.04 21.50 -13.71
CA ARG A 126 2.55 20.29 -14.37
C ARG A 126 3.81 20.60 -15.19
N GLN A 127 3.81 21.71 -15.91
CA GLN A 127 4.97 22.14 -16.69
C GLN A 127 6.16 22.48 -15.79
N ALA A 128 5.92 23.21 -14.69
CA ALA A 128 6.94 23.55 -13.70
C ALA A 128 7.59 22.29 -13.10
N LEU A 129 6.78 21.29 -12.74
CA LEU A 129 7.29 19.97 -12.29
C LEU A 129 8.07 19.25 -13.40
N ALA A 130 7.60 19.30 -14.65
CA ALA A 130 8.28 18.66 -15.77
C ALA A 130 9.67 19.27 -16.04
N THR A 131 9.83 20.57 -15.83
CA THR A 131 11.11 21.29 -16.03
C THR A 131 11.96 21.39 -14.77
N PHE A 132 11.44 21.02 -13.59
CA PHE A 132 12.22 21.04 -12.36
C PHE A 132 13.40 20.06 -12.44
N GLU A 133 14.62 20.56 -12.17
CA GLU A 133 15.87 19.79 -12.23
C GLU A 133 16.42 19.42 -10.85
N GLY A 134 15.83 19.97 -9.78
CA GLY A 134 16.32 19.77 -8.41
C GLY A 134 16.10 18.36 -7.84
N CYS A 135 15.29 17.51 -8.49
CA CYS A 135 14.89 16.21 -7.95
C CYS A 135 15.53 15.03 -8.69
N SER A 136 16.38 14.29 -8.00
CA SER A 136 17.05 13.08 -8.54
C SER A 136 16.10 11.95 -8.88
N LEU A 137 14.89 11.91 -8.29
CA LEU A 137 13.88 10.89 -8.59
C LEU A 137 13.48 10.87 -10.07
N LYS A 138 13.50 12.05 -10.72
CA LYS A 138 13.23 12.21 -12.15
C LYS A 138 14.19 11.42 -13.05
N LEU A 139 15.42 11.18 -12.59
CA LEU A 139 16.42 10.40 -13.34
C LEU A 139 16.09 8.90 -13.37
N SER A 140 15.38 8.42 -12.34
CA SER A 140 15.03 7.00 -12.19
C SER A 140 13.60 6.67 -12.59
N ALA A 141 12.69 7.65 -12.54
CA ALA A 141 11.30 7.50 -12.91
C ALA A 141 11.13 7.55 -14.43
N LYS A 142 10.19 6.76 -14.95
CA LYS A 142 9.86 6.75 -16.37
C LYS A 142 8.88 7.87 -16.73
N SER A 143 7.97 8.22 -15.83
CA SER A 143 6.95 9.24 -16.12
C SER A 143 6.71 10.17 -14.94
N LEU A 144 6.32 11.40 -15.26
CA LEU A 144 5.73 12.33 -14.31
C LEU A 144 4.28 11.91 -14.05
N VAL A 145 3.98 11.51 -12.83
CA VAL A 145 2.63 11.14 -12.38
C VAL A 145 2.03 12.33 -11.63
N PHE A 146 1.35 13.20 -12.38
CA PHE A 146 0.89 14.49 -11.86
C PHE A 146 -0.40 14.38 -11.03
N GLY A 147 -1.45 13.81 -11.61
CA GLY A 147 -2.78 13.76 -11.02
C GLY A 147 -3.78 13.16 -12.00
N ASP A 148 -4.92 12.69 -11.50
CA ASP A 148 -6.02 12.14 -12.30
C ASP A 148 -7.37 12.41 -11.65
N GLY A 149 -8.43 12.34 -12.46
CA GLY A 149 -9.79 12.66 -12.07
C GLY A 149 -10.19 14.10 -12.35
N ASN A 150 -11.26 14.55 -11.73
CA ASN A 150 -11.85 15.86 -11.98
C ASN A 150 -11.25 16.93 -11.03
N PRO A 151 -10.53 17.95 -11.55
CA PRO A 151 -10.01 19.04 -10.73
C PRO A 151 -11.08 19.86 -10.01
N ASP A 152 -12.29 19.92 -10.57
CA ASP A 152 -13.45 20.56 -9.93
C ASP A 152 -14.21 19.60 -9.00
N GLY A 153 -13.64 18.43 -8.73
CA GLY A 153 -14.18 17.42 -7.83
C GLY A 153 -14.26 17.90 -6.38
N GLU A 154 -15.17 17.31 -5.62
CA GLU A 154 -15.42 17.76 -4.24
C GLU A 154 -14.33 17.32 -3.26
N VAL A 155 -13.69 16.18 -3.55
CA VAL A 155 -12.71 15.55 -2.69
C VAL A 155 -11.39 15.36 -3.43
N MET A 156 -10.29 15.71 -2.77
CA MET A 156 -8.94 15.43 -3.25
C MET A 156 -8.27 14.36 -2.39
N PHE A 157 -7.90 13.24 -3.01
CA PHE A 157 -7.16 12.13 -2.40
C PHE A 157 -5.66 12.28 -2.67
N ILE A 158 -4.83 12.20 -1.63
CA ILE A 158 -3.38 12.37 -1.74
C ILE A 158 -2.65 11.19 -1.13
N GLY A 159 -1.91 10.46 -1.96
CA GLY A 159 -1.05 9.35 -1.58
C GLY A 159 0.42 9.73 -1.35
N GLU A 160 1.25 8.70 -1.14
CA GLU A 160 2.69 8.85 -0.88
C GLU A 160 3.50 9.08 -2.15
N ALA A 161 3.56 8.09 -3.04
CA ALA A 161 4.33 8.16 -4.27
C ALA A 161 3.83 7.13 -5.30
N PRO A 162 4.10 7.33 -6.60
CA PRO A 162 3.79 6.36 -7.64
C PRO A 162 4.43 5.00 -7.41
N GLY A 163 3.69 3.94 -7.70
CA GLY A 163 4.22 2.59 -7.83
C GLY A 163 4.71 2.31 -9.26
N ARG A 164 5.02 1.04 -9.53
CA ARG A 164 5.52 0.60 -10.83
C ARG A 164 4.52 0.87 -11.97
N ASP A 165 3.25 0.54 -11.74
CA ASP A 165 2.22 0.63 -12.78
C ASP A 165 1.89 2.10 -13.08
N GLU A 166 1.87 2.92 -12.04
CA GLU A 166 1.69 4.37 -12.14
C GLU A 166 2.83 5.03 -12.91
N ASP A 167 4.09 4.67 -12.62
CA ASP A 167 5.27 5.19 -13.32
C ASP A 167 5.34 4.75 -14.79
N LEU A 168 4.77 3.60 -15.13
CA LEU A 168 4.69 3.13 -16.52
C LEU A 168 3.61 3.87 -17.32
N GLN A 169 2.51 4.26 -16.68
CA GLN A 169 1.33 4.85 -17.33
C GLN A 169 1.27 6.38 -17.21
N GLY A 170 1.98 6.97 -16.25
CA GLY A 170 1.89 8.41 -15.94
C GLY A 170 0.62 8.80 -15.17
N ILE A 171 -0.14 7.85 -14.63
CA ILE A 171 -1.45 8.06 -13.99
C ILE A 171 -1.38 7.53 -12.54
N PRO A 172 -1.81 8.31 -11.53
CA PRO A 172 -1.79 7.88 -10.14
C PRO A 172 -2.83 6.79 -9.85
N PHE A 173 -2.47 5.88 -8.95
CA PHE A 173 -3.34 4.83 -8.45
C PHE A 173 -3.99 4.00 -9.58
N VAL A 174 -3.20 3.42 -10.49
CA VAL A 174 -3.70 2.50 -11.54
C VAL A 174 -3.40 1.04 -11.25
N GLY A 175 -2.46 0.75 -10.35
CA GLY A 175 -2.12 -0.61 -9.94
C GLY A 175 -3.14 -1.22 -8.98
N ARG A 176 -2.78 -2.34 -8.33
CA ARG A 176 -3.66 -3.06 -7.39
C ARG A 176 -4.17 -2.20 -6.23
N ALA A 177 -3.32 -1.30 -5.72
CA ALA A 177 -3.69 -0.35 -4.67
C ALA A 177 -4.72 0.66 -5.18
N GLY A 178 -4.58 1.10 -6.42
CA GLY A 178 -5.53 1.98 -7.09
C GLY A 178 -6.89 1.35 -7.32
N GLN A 179 -6.92 0.11 -7.78
CA GLN A 179 -8.18 -0.64 -7.93
C GLN A 179 -8.93 -0.80 -6.59
N LEU A 180 -8.21 -0.91 -5.47
CA LEU A 180 -8.83 -0.91 -4.15
C LEU A 180 -9.33 0.49 -3.77
N LEU A 181 -8.57 1.56 -4.09
CA LEU A 181 -9.01 2.93 -3.88
C LEU A 181 -10.30 3.22 -4.67
N ASP A 182 -10.39 2.79 -5.93
CA ASP A 182 -11.59 2.96 -6.74
C ASP A 182 -12.81 2.31 -6.06
N LYS A 183 -12.67 1.06 -5.57
CA LYS A 183 -13.73 0.38 -4.80
C LYS A 183 -14.10 1.11 -3.51
N MET A 184 -13.11 1.66 -2.80
CA MET A 184 -13.31 2.44 -1.58
C MET A 184 -14.10 3.73 -1.86
N MET A 185 -13.75 4.47 -2.92
CA MET A 185 -14.47 5.66 -3.36
C MET A 185 -15.89 5.32 -3.79
N THR A 186 -16.07 4.27 -4.62
CA THR A 186 -17.40 3.85 -5.09
C THR A 186 -18.34 3.53 -3.92
N ALA A 187 -17.83 2.90 -2.86
CA ALA A 187 -18.61 2.58 -1.67
C ALA A 187 -19.18 3.82 -0.94
N ILE A 188 -18.59 5.01 -1.15
CA ILE A 188 -19.07 6.29 -0.63
C ILE A 188 -19.59 7.22 -1.74
N LYS A 189 -20.01 6.65 -2.88
CA LYS A 189 -20.57 7.38 -4.04
C LYS A 189 -19.60 8.40 -4.66
N LEU A 190 -18.31 8.15 -4.54
CA LEU A 190 -17.25 8.89 -5.21
C LEU A 190 -16.63 8.05 -6.32
N ASP A 191 -16.13 8.72 -7.34
CA ASP A 191 -15.33 8.16 -8.42
C ASP A 191 -14.38 9.23 -8.97
N ARG A 192 -13.64 8.90 -10.02
CA ARG A 192 -12.69 9.83 -10.65
C ARG A 192 -13.36 10.99 -11.39
N SER A 193 -14.66 10.92 -11.67
CA SER A 193 -15.41 12.01 -12.31
C SER A 193 -15.81 13.12 -11.33
N ASN A 194 -15.87 12.81 -10.02
CA ASN A 194 -16.23 13.76 -8.97
C ASN A 194 -15.17 13.92 -7.87
N SER A 195 -14.00 13.29 -8.05
CA SER A 195 -12.86 13.37 -7.14
C SER A 195 -11.55 13.58 -7.92
N TYR A 196 -10.56 14.14 -7.24
CA TYR A 196 -9.22 14.35 -7.77
C TYR A 196 -8.20 13.52 -6.99
N ILE A 197 -7.22 12.93 -7.66
CA ILE A 197 -6.26 12.00 -7.04
C ILE A 197 -4.84 12.41 -7.43
N THR A 198 -3.94 12.50 -6.45
CA THR A 198 -2.51 12.71 -6.67
C THR A 198 -1.66 12.08 -5.55
N ASN A 199 -0.35 12.32 -5.57
CA ASN A 199 0.61 11.94 -4.54
C ASN A 199 1.45 13.15 -4.13
N ILE A 200 1.98 13.15 -2.90
CA ILE A 200 2.93 14.18 -2.43
C ILE A 200 4.21 14.23 -3.29
N LEU A 201 4.62 13.10 -3.85
CA LEU A 201 5.72 13.01 -4.81
C LEU A 201 5.19 12.57 -6.17
N PRO A 202 5.52 13.25 -7.27
CA PRO A 202 5.00 12.88 -8.59
C PRO A 202 5.88 11.88 -9.35
N TRP A 203 7.01 11.46 -8.76
CA TRP A 203 7.92 10.46 -9.33
C TRP A 203 8.10 9.28 -8.39
N ARG A 204 8.28 8.10 -8.97
CA ARG A 204 8.48 6.84 -8.26
C ARG A 204 9.88 6.77 -7.61
N PRO A 205 9.98 6.53 -6.29
CA PRO A 205 11.25 6.25 -5.65
C PRO A 205 11.86 4.91 -6.11
N PRO A 206 13.19 4.82 -6.30
CA PRO A 206 13.87 3.57 -6.64
C PRO A 206 13.50 2.43 -5.69
N GLY A 207 13.10 1.29 -6.26
CA GLY A 207 12.70 0.11 -5.48
C GLY A 207 11.41 0.26 -4.66
N ASN A 208 10.57 1.28 -4.94
CA ASN A 208 9.37 1.59 -4.13
C ASN A 208 9.70 1.82 -2.65
N ARG A 209 10.89 2.36 -2.36
CA ARG A 209 11.22 2.79 -0.99
C ARG A 209 10.33 3.94 -0.57
N LYS A 210 10.26 4.17 0.74
CA LYS A 210 9.65 5.39 1.27
C LYS A 210 10.42 6.63 0.80
N PRO A 211 9.74 7.74 0.49
CA PRO A 211 10.36 9.04 0.26
C PRO A 211 11.25 9.46 1.44
N SER A 212 12.40 10.07 1.14
CA SER A 212 13.22 10.70 2.17
C SER A 212 12.59 12.00 2.67
N ILE A 213 13.06 12.52 3.80
CA ILE A 213 12.61 13.82 4.33
C ILE A 213 13.01 14.94 3.37
N ASP A 214 14.20 14.87 2.79
CA ASP A 214 14.71 15.88 1.85
C ASP A 214 13.88 15.90 0.56
N GLU A 215 13.51 14.73 0.03
CA GLU A 215 12.64 14.63 -1.16
C GLU A 215 11.24 15.20 -0.89
N GLN A 216 10.70 14.93 0.30
CA GLN A 216 9.43 15.50 0.74
C GLN A 216 9.52 17.02 0.86
N ALA A 217 10.53 17.54 1.56
CA ALA A 217 10.71 18.98 1.75
C ALA A 217 10.90 19.73 0.41
N MET A 218 11.66 19.14 -0.51
CA MET A 218 11.89 19.68 -1.85
C MET A 218 10.61 19.80 -2.68
N LEU A 219 9.71 18.82 -2.59
CA LEU A 219 8.50 18.76 -3.41
C LEU A 219 7.25 19.31 -2.70
N GLN A 220 7.35 19.61 -1.41
CA GLN A 220 6.28 20.19 -0.61
C GLN A 220 5.68 21.46 -1.26
N PRO A 221 6.46 22.42 -1.80
CA PRO A 221 5.87 23.62 -2.38
C PRO A 221 4.93 23.32 -3.55
N PHE A 222 5.25 22.30 -4.36
CA PHE A 222 4.42 21.91 -5.50
C PHE A 222 3.09 21.28 -5.06
N ILE A 223 3.08 20.38 -4.08
CA ILE A 223 1.82 19.77 -3.60
C ILE A 223 0.94 20.79 -2.86
N HIS A 224 1.54 21.73 -2.12
CA HIS A 224 0.79 22.85 -1.54
C HIS A 224 0.11 23.68 -2.63
N ARG A 225 0.87 24.08 -3.65
CA ARG A 225 0.30 24.80 -4.80
C ARG A 225 -0.74 23.98 -5.55
N HIS A 226 -0.56 22.67 -5.65
CA HIS A 226 -1.52 21.77 -6.28
C HIS A 226 -2.86 21.81 -5.56
N ILE A 227 -2.85 21.72 -4.22
CA ILE A 227 -4.05 21.82 -3.39
C ILE A 227 -4.70 23.21 -3.53
N GLU A 228 -3.91 24.29 -3.60
CA GLU A 228 -4.43 25.64 -3.85
C GLU A 228 -5.17 25.75 -5.18
N LEU A 229 -4.60 25.20 -6.25
CA LEU A 229 -5.16 25.28 -7.60
C LEU A 229 -6.38 24.38 -7.78
N VAL A 230 -6.41 23.20 -7.14
CA VAL A 230 -7.58 22.30 -7.15
C VAL A 230 -8.69 22.83 -6.24
N ASN A 231 -8.32 23.50 -5.15
CA ASN A 231 -9.25 24.15 -4.23
C ASN A 231 -10.40 23.23 -3.72
N PRO A 232 -10.12 21.99 -3.28
CA PRO A 232 -11.15 20.99 -2.97
C PRO A 232 -12.00 21.39 -1.76
N LYS A 233 -13.21 20.80 -1.63
CA LYS A 233 -14.03 20.97 -0.41
C LYS A 233 -13.48 20.16 0.76
N LEU A 234 -12.81 19.04 0.48
CA LEU A 234 -12.32 18.10 1.49
C LEU A 234 -11.05 17.39 1.01
N LEU A 235 -10.12 17.15 1.92
CA LEU A 235 -8.88 16.41 1.67
C LEU A 235 -8.89 15.04 2.35
N VAL A 236 -8.41 14.02 1.64
CA VAL A 236 -8.18 12.68 2.20
C VAL A 236 -6.73 12.27 2.00
N PHE A 237 -5.99 12.13 3.11
CA PHE A 237 -4.59 11.70 3.08
C PHE A 237 -4.50 10.18 3.24
N LEU A 238 -3.95 9.52 2.22
CA LEU A 238 -3.81 8.07 2.15
C LEU A 238 -2.45 7.67 2.70
N GLY A 239 -2.43 7.16 3.94
CA GLY A 239 -1.21 6.65 4.58
C GLY A 239 -0.44 7.67 5.42
N GLY A 240 0.59 7.16 6.10
CA GLY A 240 1.35 7.93 7.08
C GLY A 240 2.18 9.06 6.47
N THR A 241 2.92 8.79 5.40
CA THR A 241 3.86 9.76 4.82
C THR A 241 3.12 11.01 4.30
N ALA A 242 2.06 10.83 3.53
CA ALA A 242 1.22 11.95 3.05
C ALA A 242 0.59 12.73 4.21
N ALA A 243 0.03 12.03 5.21
CA ALA A 243 -0.60 12.67 6.36
C ALA A 243 0.41 13.44 7.23
N GLN A 244 1.58 12.86 7.50
CA GLN A 244 2.63 13.49 8.30
C GLN A 244 3.16 14.75 7.63
N GLN A 245 3.44 14.69 6.33
CA GLN A 245 3.95 15.84 5.59
C GLN A 245 2.93 16.98 5.51
N LEU A 246 1.69 16.69 5.12
CA LEU A 246 0.68 17.72 4.89
C LEU A 246 0.07 18.28 6.18
N LEU A 247 0.10 17.53 7.29
CA LEU A 247 -0.37 17.99 8.60
C LEU A 247 0.76 18.53 9.49
N ASP A 248 2.00 18.57 9.00
CA ASP A 248 3.20 18.86 9.79
C ASP A 248 3.22 18.08 11.14
N SER A 249 2.98 16.78 11.06
CA SER A 249 2.83 15.91 12.23
C SER A 249 3.88 14.81 12.27
N LYS A 250 4.37 14.52 13.49
CA LYS A 250 5.26 13.38 13.77
C LYS A 250 4.51 12.13 14.25
N GLU A 251 3.18 12.20 14.35
CA GLU A 251 2.36 11.08 14.82
C GLU A 251 2.27 9.97 13.76
N GLY A 252 2.22 8.71 14.21
CA GLY A 252 1.98 7.58 13.31
C GLY A 252 0.56 7.54 12.77
N ILE A 253 0.36 6.93 11.59
CA ILE A 253 -0.94 6.89 10.91
C ILE A 253 -2.07 6.31 11.78
N MET A 254 -1.78 5.36 12.67
CA MET A 254 -2.78 4.78 13.56
C MET A 254 -3.37 5.79 14.56
N ARG A 255 -2.64 6.86 14.88
CA ARG A 255 -3.13 7.96 15.73
C ARG A 255 -3.80 9.08 14.92
N LEU A 256 -3.33 9.29 13.68
CA LEU A 256 -3.84 10.34 12.79
C LEU A 256 -5.17 9.98 12.14
N ARG A 257 -5.37 8.70 11.82
CA ARG A 257 -6.54 8.22 11.08
C ARG A 257 -7.87 8.45 11.81
N GLY A 258 -8.93 8.67 11.05
CA GLY A 258 -10.30 8.77 11.60
C GLY A 258 -10.53 10.01 12.48
N ARG A 259 -9.65 11.02 12.39
CA ARG A 259 -9.76 12.29 13.12
C ARG A 259 -9.78 13.44 12.14
N TRP A 260 -10.80 14.27 12.24
CA TRP A 260 -10.88 15.53 11.50
C TRP A 260 -9.76 16.48 11.93
N ARG A 261 -9.09 17.05 10.94
CA ARG A 261 -8.14 18.16 11.11
C ARG A 261 -8.44 19.24 10.08
N THR A 262 -7.85 20.40 10.28
CA THR A 262 -7.92 21.50 9.33
C THR A 262 -6.59 21.62 8.60
N TYR A 263 -6.64 21.65 7.28
CA TYR A 263 -5.51 22.00 6.43
C TYR A 263 -5.67 23.46 6.00
N ALA A 264 -4.71 24.30 6.39
CA ALA A 264 -4.73 25.73 6.08
C ALA A 264 -3.87 26.00 4.84
N VAL A 265 -4.46 26.63 3.83
CA VAL A 265 -3.77 26.94 2.57
C VAL A 265 -4.30 28.25 1.99
N SER A 266 -3.41 29.19 1.67
CA SER A 266 -3.77 30.51 1.11
C SER A 266 -4.92 31.22 1.84
N GLY A 267 -4.94 31.16 3.18
CA GLY A 267 -5.97 31.77 4.03
C GLY A 267 -7.32 31.04 4.04
N ARG A 268 -7.43 29.88 3.38
CA ARG A 268 -8.59 28.98 3.45
C ARG A 268 -8.30 27.82 4.40
N GLU A 269 -9.36 27.39 5.09
CA GLU A 269 -9.37 26.18 5.89
C GLU A 269 -10.13 25.07 5.15
N ILE A 270 -9.47 23.93 4.93
CA ILE A 270 -10.05 22.76 4.27
C ILE A 270 -10.10 21.62 5.28
N PRO A 271 -11.26 20.97 5.50
CA PRO A 271 -11.32 19.78 6.35
C PRO A 271 -10.51 18.63 5.73
N ALA A 272 -9.65 18.02 6.54
CA ALA A 272 -8.78 16.93 6.14
C ALA A 272 -8.99 15.70 7.02
N MET A 273 -9.12 14.54 6.40
CA MET A 273 -9.18 13.23 7.05
C MET A 273 -7.97 12.40 6.64
N SER A 274 -7.26 11.80 7.60
CA SER A 274 -6.25 10.79 7.30
C SER A 274 -6.88 9.39 7.33
N THR A 275 -6.43 8.51 6.44
CA THR A 275 -6.83 7.09 6.46
C THR A 275 -5.67 6.18 6.04
N LEU A 276 -5.89 4.87 6.08
CA LEU A 276 -4.88 3.87 5.74
C LEU A 276 -4.67 3.78 4.23
N HIS A 277 -3.41 3.68 3.81
CA HIS A 277 -3.07 3.54 2.39
C HIS A 277 -3.63 2.22 1.81
N PRO A 278 -4.22 2.20 0.61
CA PRO A 278 -4.76 0.98 0.00
C PRO A 278 -3.74 -0.18 -0.10
N ALA A 279 -2.48 0.13 -0.45
CA ALA A 279 -1.40 -0.86 -0.45
C ALA A 279 -1.11 -1.50 0.93
N PHE A 280 -1.37 -0.79 2.03
CA PHE A 280 -1.30 -1.38 3.38
C PHE A 280 -2.50 -2.31 3.62
N LEU A 281 -3.70 -1.90 3.23
CA LEU A 281 -4.92 -2.70 3.37
C LEU A 281 -4.90 -4.01 2.57
N LEU A 282 -4.19 -4.03 1.43
CA LEU A 282 -3.96 -5.26 0.66
C LEU A 282 -3.08 -6.27 1.41
N ARG A 283 -2.12 -5.80 2.23
CA ARG A 283 -1.23 -6.65 3.03
C ARG A 283 -1.81 -6.96 4.40
N THR A 284 -2.73 -6.13 4.90
CA THR A 284 -3.36 -6.27 6.21
C THR A 284 -4.88 -6.12 6.08
N PRO A 285 -5.59 -7.12 5.51
CA PRO A 285 -7.02 -7.03 5.23
C PRO A 285 -7.90 -6.73 6.45
N ALA A 286 -7.51 -7.19 7.64
CA ALA A 286 -8.23 -6.91 8.88
C ALA A 286 -8.40 -5.40 9.17
N GLN A 287 -7.48 -4.57 8.67
CA GLN A 287 -7.53 -3.11 8.85
C GLN A 287 -8.51 -2.41 7.88
N LYS A 288 -9.11 -3.14 6.93
CA LYS A 288 -10.16 -2.59 6.05
C LYS A 288 -11.36 -2.10 6.84
N ARG A 289 -11.69 -2.76 7.97
CA ARG A 289 -12.77 -2.31 8.87
C ARG A 289 -12.52 -0.89 9.36
N ALA A 290 -11.29 -0.60 9.79
CA ALA A 290 -10.93 0.71 10.25
C ALA A 290 -11.02 1.72 9.09
N ALA A 291 -10.47 1.40 7.92
CA ALA A 291 -10.52 2.31 6.77
C ALA A 291 -11.97 2.61 6.33
N TRP A 292 -12.85 1.61 6.41
CA TRP A 292 -14.26 1.78 6.14
C TRP A 292 -14.94 2.79 7.07
N GLN A 293 -14.61 2.76 8.37
CA GLN A 293 -15.12 3.75 9.32
C GLN A 293 -14.69 5.18 8.95
N ASP A 294 -13.43 5.38 8.55
CA ASP A 294 -12.95 6.69 8.11
C ASP A 294 -13.68 7.18 6.85
N LEU A 295 -13.98 6.27 5.91
CA LEU A 295 -14.69 6.62 4.67
C LEU A 295 -16.14 7.02 4.95
N LEU A 296 -16.81 6.36 5.90
CA LEU A 296 -18.15 6.75 6.33
C LEU A 296 -18.17 8.15 6.93
N GLU A 297 -17.17 8.51 7.75
CA GLU A 297 -17.00 9.86 8.26
C GLU A 297 -16.79 10.86 7.11
N VAL A 298 -15.95 10.53 6.12
CA VAL A 298 -15.74 11.36 4.93
C VAL A 298 -17.04 11.59 4.17
N ALA A 299 -17.83 10.54 3.95
CA ALA A 299 -19.12 10.64 3.29
C ALA A 299 -20.09 11.56 4.06
N ALA A 300 -20.22 11.35 5.37
CA ALA A 300 -21.07 12.17 6.23
C ALA A 300 -20.65 13.65 6.23
N LYS A 301 -19.33 13.91 6.27
CA LYS A 301 -18.81 15.28 6.21
C LYS A 301 -19.06 15.92 4.85
N LEU A 302 -18.87 15.18 3.77
CA LEU A 302 -19.13 15.68 2.42
C LEU A 302 -20.61 16.07 2.24
N ASP A 303 -21.53 15.23 2.72
CA ASP A 303 -22.96 15.53 2.68
C ASP A 303 -23.31 16.78 3.51
N SER A 304 -22.60 17.05 4.61
CA SER A 304 -22.79 18.28 5.40
C SER A 304 -22.25 19.56 4.74
N LEU A 305 -21.45 19.43 3.68
CA LEU A 305 -20.84 20.55 2.94
C LEU A 305 -21.57 20.86 1.61
N ARG A 306 -22.63 20.11 1.29
CA ARG A 306 -23.49 20.29 0.12
C ARG A 306 -24.76 21.05 0.52
#